data_AF-A0A7H4MWY1-F1
#
_entry.id   AF-A0A7H4MWY1-F1
#
_cell.length_a   1.000
_cell.length_b   1.000
_cell.length_c   1.000
_cell.angle_alpha   90.00
_cell.angle_beta   90.00
_cell.angle_gamma   90.00
#
_symmetry.space_group_name_H-M   'P 1'
#
loop_
_entity.id
_entity.type
_entity.pdbx_description
1 polymer ?
#
loop_
_entity_poly.entity_id
_entity_poly.type
_entity_poly.pdbx_seq_one_letter_code
_entity_poly.pdbx_strand_id
1 'polypeptide(L)'
;MKTVNELIKDINKLNSHLSEKDFLLTWEQSPDELKQVLDVAAALKTLRAENIATKVFNSGLGISVFRDNSTRTRFSYASALNLLGLAQQDLDEGKSQIAHGETVRETANMISFCADAIGIRDDMFLGAGNAYMREVGEALDDGHKQGVLPQRPALINLQCDIDHPTQSMADLAWLREHFGSLENLKGKKNRHDLGLLAELWQAPLGAAGHYRPDDPLRYGRHPRPPGRVRPDP
;
A
#
# COMPACT_ATOMS: atom_id res chain seq x y z
N MET A 1 -12.58 10.73 -19.92
CA MET A 1 -11.48 9.90 -19.35
C MET A 1 -10.39 9.81 -20.40
N LYS A 2 -9.11 9.80 -20.00
CA LYS A 2 -8.01 9.57 -20.95
C LYS A 2 -8.11 8.16 -21.53
N THR A 3 -7.71 7.99 -22.77
CA THR A 3 -7.54 6.68 -23.39
C THR A 3 -6.33 5.95 -22.80
N VAL A 4 -6.28 4.62 -22.91
CA VAL A 4 -5.12 3.82 -22.46
C VAL A 4 -3.83 4.28 -23.17
N ASN A 5 -3.90 4.61 -24.46
CA ASN A 5 -2.74 5.10 -25.21
C ASN A 5 -2.21 6.45 -24.70
N GLU A 6 -3.10 7.34 -24.25
CA GLU A 6 -2.69 8.60 -23.62
C GLU A 6 -2.05 8.36 -22.26
N LEU A 7 -2.60 7.44 -21.45
CA LEU A 7 -2.00 7.06 -20.17
C LEU A 7 -0.61 6.46 -20.36
N ILE A 8 -0.41 5.57 -21.35
CA ILE A 8 0.91 5.00 -21.66
C ILE A 8 1.91 6.10 -22.04
N LYS A 9 1.51 7.07 -22.87
CA LYS A 9 2.36 8.21 -23.24
C LYS A 9 2.74 9.07 -22.05
N ASP A 10 1.85 9.23 -21.08
CA ASP A 10 2.13 9.99 -19.87
C ASP A 10 3.06 9.22 -18.91
N ILE A 11 2.79 7.92 -18.70
CA ILE A 11 3.62 7.03 -17.87
C ILE A 11 5.07 6.99 -18.38
N ASN A 12 5.27 6.87 -19.69
CA ASN A 12 6.60 6.79 -20.30
C ASN A 12 7.46 8.07 -20.15
N LYS A 13 6.87 9.17 -19.69
CA LYS A 13 7.58 10.44 -19.44
C LYS A 13 7.94 10.64 -17.96
N LEU A 14 7.43 9.81 -17.07
CA LEU A 14 7.66 9.94 -15.63
C LEU A 14 9.03 9.37 -15.26
N ASN A 15 9.75 10.04 -14.36
CA ASN A 15 10.99 9.52 -13.80
C ASN A 15 10.68 8.71 -12.53
N SER A 16 10.83 7.39 -12.59
CA SER A 16 10.46 6.47 -11.50
C SER A 16 11.55 5.43 -11.24
N HIS A 17 11.76 5.15 -9.95
CA HIS A 17 12.63 4.08 -9.45
C HIS A 17 11.85 3.02 -8.66
N LEU A 18 10.51 2.95 -8.84
CA LEU A 18 9.65 1.98 -8.12
C LEU A 18 10.00 0.51 -8.38
N SER A 19 10.71 0.18 -9.46
CA SER A 19 11.20 -1.18 -9.70
C SER A 19 12.38 -1.59 -8.81
N GLU A 20 12.98 -0.64 -8.09
CA GLU A 20 14.20 -0.83 -7.30
C GLU A 20 13.93 -0.76 -5.78
N LYS A 21 12.68 -0.52 -5.37
CA LYS A 21 12.30 -0.33 -3.96
C LYS A 21 10.87 -0.77 -3.66
N ASP A 22 10.57 -0.89 -2.37
CA ASP A 22 9.22 -1.19 -1.87
C ASP A 22 8.35 0.05 -1.69
N PHE A 23 7.05 -0.10 -1.97
CA PHE A 23 6.06 0.94 -1.67
C PHE A 23 5.55 0.76 -0.24
N LEU A 24 6.32 1.27 0.73
CA LEU A 24 5.96 1.20 2.15
C LEU A 24 5.22 2.46 2.63
N LEU A 25 5.78 3.65 2.39
CA LEU A 25 5.18 4.93 2.79
C LEU A 25 5.04 5.84 1.57
N THR A 26 3.94 6.59 1.48
CA THR A 26 3.67 7.48 0.34
C THR A 26 4.70 8.61 0.19
N TRP A 27 5.19 9.17 1.30
CA TRP A 27 6.19 10.26 1.28
C TRP A 27 7.63 9.79 1.04
N GLU A 28 7.87 8.47 0.95
CA GLU A 28 9.14 7.92 0.46
C GLU A 28 9.18 7.82 -1.08
N GLN A 29 8.10 8.21 -1.74
CA GLN A 29 7.96 8.17 -3.19
C GLN A 29 8.01 9.59 -3.76
N SER A 30 8.59 9.73 -4.95
CA SER A 30 8.59 10.98 -5.70
C SER A 30 7.18 11.29 -6.24
N PRO A 31 6.87 12.55 -6.55
CA PRO A 31 5.60 12.90 -7.19
C PRO A 31 5.36 12.14 -8.51
N ASP A 32 6.41 11.88 -9.29
CA ASP A 32 6.34 11.11 -10.53
C ASP A 32 6.04 9.64 -10.26
N GLU A 33 6.57 9.05 -9.20
CA GLU A 33 6.29 7.68 -8.77
C GLU A 33 4.84 7.52 -8.30
N LEU A 34 4.35 8.46 -7.48
CA LEU A 34 2.94 8.49 -7.06
C LEU A 34 2.01 8.63 -8.28
N LYS A 35 2.37 9.50 -9.22
CA LYS A 35 1.61 9.69 -10.46
C LYS A 35 1.64 8.44 -11.34
N GLN A 36 2.78 7.74 -11.41
CA GLN A 36 2.90 6.48 -12.14
C GLN A 36 1.93 5.43 -11.60
N VAL A 37 1.84 5.28 -10.27
CA VAL A 37 0.85 4.37 -9.64
C VAL A 37 -0.58 4.74 -10.02
N LEU A 38 -0.93 6.03 -9.96
CA LEU A 38 -2.27 6.51 -10.34
C LEU A 38 -2.59 6.28 -11.82
N ASP A 39 -1.64 6.54 -12.72
CA ASP A 39 -1.84 6.39 -14.16
C ASP A 39 -1.94 4.91 -14.58
N VAL A 40 -1.12 4.04 -13.98
CA VAL A 40 -1.21 2.58 -14.18
C VAL A 40 -2.54 2.03 -13.65
N ALA A 41 -2.97 2.46 -12.46
CA ALA A 41 -4.27 2.06 -11.90
C ALA A 41 -5.44 2.50 -12.80
N ALA A 42 -5.38 3.71 -13.35
CA ALA A 42 -6.38 4.19 -14.31
C ALA A 42 -6.38 3.35 -15.59
N ALA A 43 -5.22 2.99 -16.13
CA ALA A 43 -5.11 2.18 -17.34
C ALA A 43 -5.69 0.77 -17.14
N LEU A 44 -5.32 0.10 -16.03
CA LEU A 44 -5.87 -1.22 -15.68
C LEU A 44 -7.39 -1.17 -15.47
N LYS A 45 -7.91 -0.12 -14.82
CA LYS A 45 -9.35 0.11 -14.66
C LYS A 45 -10.06 0.23 -16.02
N THR A 46 -9.49 1.00 -16.96
CA THR A 46 -10.06 1.15 -18.31
C THR A 46 -10.06 -0.17 -19.08
N LEU A 47 -8.94 -0.89 -19.09
CA LEU A 47 -8.84 -2.20 -19.76
C LEU A 47 -9.87 -3.19 -19.20
N ARG A 48 -10.02 -3.25 -17.87
CA ARG A 48 -10.99 -4.12 -17.22
C ARG A 48 -12.44 -3.75 -17.57
N ALA A 49 -12.75 -2.46 -17.66
CA ALA A 49 -14.08 -1.96 -18.03
C ALA A 49 -14.44 -2.32 -19.49
N GLU A 50 -13.45 -2.42 -20.36
CA GLU A 50 -13.58 -2.86 -21.76
C GLU A 50 -13.47 -4.38 -21.93
N ASN A 51 -13.45 -5.14 -20.82
CA ASN A 51 -13.32 -6.60 -20.80
C ASN A 51 -12.04 -7.13 -21.47
N ILE A 52 -10.95 -6.36 -21.38
CA ILE A 52 -9.62 -6.75 -21.85
C ILE A 52 -8.85 -7.35 -20.66
N ALA A 53 -8.28 -8.55 -20.86
CA ALA A 53 -7.51 -9.23 -19.84
C ALA A 53 -6.15 -8.55 -19.61
N THR A 54 -5.76 -8.38 -18.35
CA THR A 54 -4.49 -7.75 -17.91
C THR A 54 -3.57 -8.74 -17.21
N LYS A 55 -3.71 -10.03 -17.53
CA LYS A 55 -2.89 -11.11 -16.94
C LYS A 55 -1.44 -10.95 -17.42
N VAL A 56 -0.52 -10.82 -16.48
CA VAL A 56 0.92 -10.68 -16.74
C VAL A 56 1.73 -11.88 -16.23
N PHE A 57 1.22 -12.60 -15.23
CA PHE A 57 1.83 -13.82 -14.70
C PHE A 57 1.09 -15.06 -15.20
N ASN A 58 1.77 -16.03 -15.82
CA ASN A 58 1.13 -17.30 -16.20
C ASN A 58 0.86 -18.21 -14.99
N SER A 59 1.79 -18.20 -14.04
CA SER A 59 1.76 -18.85 -12.74
C SER A 59 2.55 -17.98 -11.74
N GLY A 60 2.33 -18.18 -10.44
CA GLY A 60 3.01 -17.44 -9.38
C GLY A 60 2.09 -17.25 -8.18
N LEU A 61 2.69 -16.98 -7.02
CA LEU A 61 1.97 -16.74 -5.77
C LEU A 61 1.99 -15.26 -5.37
N GLY A 62 0.88 -14.80 -4.81
CA GLY A 62 0.82 -13.60 -4.00
C GLY A 62 0.59 -14.00 -2.54
N ILE A 63 1.57 -13.75 -1.68
CA ILE A 63 1.49 -14.11 -0.27
C ILE A 63 0.81 -13.01 0.51
N SER A 64 -0.13 -13.38 1.37
CA SER A 64 -0.83 -12.44 2.22
C SER A 64 -0.52 -12.71 3.69
N VAL A 65 0.09 -11.71 4.34
CA VAL A 65 0.46 -11.77 5.76
C VAL A 65 -0.45 -10.79 6.50
N PHE A 66 -1.47 -11.33 7.17
CA PHE A 66 -2.42 -10.55 7.97
C PHE A 66 -2.23 -10.85 9.45
N ARG A 67 -1.75 -9.86 10.21
CA ARG A 67 -1.62 -9.97 11.67
C ARG A 67 -2.86 -9.50 12.42
N ASP A 68 -3.77 -8.81 11.71
CA ASP A 68 -5.08 -8.40 12.19
C ASP A 68 -6.21 -8.88 11.25
N ASN A 69 -7.46 -8.66 11.65
CA ASN A 69 -8.63 -9.06 10.87
C ASN A 69 -9.19 -7.89 10.05
N SER A 70 -8.99 -7.91 8.73
CA SER A 70 -9.62 -6.96 7.81
C SER A 70 -10.12 -7.63 6.53
N THR A 71 -11.44 -7.69 6.40
CA THR A 71 -12.09 -8.24 5.20
C THR A 71 -11.89 -7.35 3.98
N ARG A 72 -11.95 -6.02 4.12
CA ARG A 72 -11.82 -5.09 3.00
C ARG A 72 -10.45 -5.21 2.32
N THR A 73 -9.38 -5.18 3.11
CA THR A 73 -8.02 -5.25 2.58
C THR A 73 -7.72 -6.63 2.00
N ARG A 74 -8.21 -7.71 2.63
CA ARG A 74 -8.12 -9.09 2.10
C ARG A 74 -8.72 -9.21 0.71
N PHE A 75 -9.95 -8.75 0.53
CA PHE A 75 -10.63 -8.82 -0.77
C PHE A 75 -9.96 -7.92 -1.83
N SER A 76 -9.50 -6.72 -1.46
CA SER A 76 -8.80 -5.83 -2.39
C SER A 76 -7.49 -6.45 -2.89
N TYR A 77 -6.69 -7.04 -2.00
CA TYR A 77 -5.44 -7.69 -2.38
C TYR A 77 -5.68 -8.92 -3.25
N ALA A 78 -6.63 -9.79 -2.87
CA ALA A 78 -7.05 -10.94 -3.68
C ALA A 78 -7.47 -10.56 -5.09
N SER A 79 -8.24 -9.47 -5.20
CA SER A 79 -8.73 -8.96 -6.49
C SER A 79 -7.58 -8.46 -7.37
N ALA A 80 -6.61 -7.75 -6.78
CA ALA A 80 -5.43 -7.25 -7.50
C ALA A 80 -4.52 -8.40 -7.99
N LEU A 81 -4.27 -9.41 -7.14
CA LEU A 81 -3.51 -10.60 -7.53
C LEU A 81 -4.18 -11.35 -8.67
N ASN A 82 -5.49 -11.60 -8.55
CA ASN A 82 -6.25 -12.31 -9.58
C ASN A 82 -6.27 -11.56 -10.92
N LEU A 83 -6.41 -10.23 -10.88
CA LEU A 83 -6.39 -9.37 -12.07
C LEU A 83 -5.08 -9.49 -12.87
N LEU A 84 -3.96 -9.73 -12.19
CA LEU A 84 -2.64 -9.90 -12.78
C LEU A 84 -2.27 -11.37 -13.06
N GLY A 85 -3.06 -12.32 -12.56
CA GLY A 85 -2.88 -13.75 -12.79
C GLY A 85 -2.17 -14.53 -11.68
N LEU A 86 -1.95 -13.92 -10.51
CA LEU A 86 -1.34 -14.57 -9.35
C LEU A 86 -2.39 -15.31 -8.52
N ALA A 87 -1.99 -16.44 -7.92
CA ALA A 87 -2.81 -17.16 -6.95
C ALA A 87 -2.49 -16.67 -5.53
N GLN A 88 -3.51 -16.30 -4.75
CA GLN A 88 -3.31 -15.90 -3.36
C GLN A 88 -3.02 -17.10 -2.46
N GLN A 89 -2.09 -16.94 -1.53
CA GLN A 89 -1.90 -17.83 -0.38
C GLN A 89 -1.80 -17.00 0.90
N ASP A 90 -2.57 -17.36 1.91
CA ASP A 90 -2.56 -16.68 3.21
C ASP A 90 -1.56 -17.35 4.15
N LEU A 91 -0.69 -16.55 4.77
CA LEU A 91 0.18 -16.98 5.85
C LEU A 91 -0.51 -16.69 7.19
N ASP A 92 -0.91 -17.75 7.91
CA ASP A 92 -1.45 -17.66 9.27
C ASP A 92 -0.30 -17.66 10.29
N GLU A 93 0.29 -16.49 10.54
CA GLU A 93 1.38 -16.34 11.53
C GLU A 93 0.95 -16.72 12.95
N GLY A 94 -0.32 -16.56 13.29
CA GLY A 94 -0.87 -16.86 14.61
C GLY A 94 -0.82 -18.35 14.96
N LYS A 95 -0.80 -19.23 13.96
CA LYS A 95 -0.65 -20.68 14.15
C LYS A 95 0.75 -21.20 13.85
N SER A 96 1.54 -20.49 13.04
CA SER A 96 2.68 -21.10 12.37
C SER A 96 4.05 -20.78 12.98
N GLN A 97 4.32 -19.56 13.50
CA GLN A 97 5.74 -19.14 13.59
C GLN A 97 6.22 -18.56 14.92
N ILE A 98 5.41 -17.77 15.63
CA ILE A 98 5.82 -17.27 16.96
C ILE A 98 5.92 -18.42 17.98
N ALA A 99 5.15 -19.51 17.78
CA ALA A 99 5.20 -20.70 18.64
C ALA A 99 6.43 -21.60 18.39
N HIS A 100 7.09 -21.49 17.22
CA HIS A 100 8.24 -22.34 16.84
C HIS A 100 9.59 -21.60 16.85
N GLY A 101 9.61 -20.28 17.05
CA GLY A 101 10.85 -19.51 17.17
C GLY A 101 11.54 -19.19 15.84
N GLU A 102 10.83 -19.30 14.71
CA GLU A 102 11.35 -18.92 13.39
C GLU A 102 11.53 -17.38 13.32
N THR A 103 12.63 -16.95 12.71
CA THR A 103 12.94 -15.53 12.50
C THR A 103 12.19 -14.98 11.29
N VAL A 104 11.96 -13.66 11.26
CA VAL A 104 11.33 -12.97 10.11
C VAL A 104 12.06 -13.27 8.80
N ARG A 105 13.40 -13.34 8.85
CA ARG A 105 14.24 -13.66 7.70
C ARG A 105 13.99 -15.06 7.15
N GLU A 106 13.89 -16.06 8.01
CA GLU A 106 13.64 -17.46 7.61
C GLU A 106 12.26 -17.58 6.97
N THR A 107 11.25 -17.00 7.61
CA THR A 107 9.88 -16.91 7.09
C THR A 107 9.82 -16.26 5.72
N ALA A 108 10.40 -15.06 5.59
CA ALA A 108 10.35 -14.27 4.37
C ALA A 108 10.95 -15.04 3.19
N ASN A 109 12.07 -15.75 3.39
CA ASN A 109 12.67 -16.57 2.34
C ASN A 109 11.83 -17.83 2.03
N MET A 110 11.35 -18.53 3.06
CA MET A 110 10.59 -19.77 2.90
C MET A 110 9.31 -19.59 2.05
N ILE A 111 8.57 -18.51 2.27
CA ILE A 111 7.31 -18.25 1.56
C ILE A 111 7.51 -17.71 0.14
N SER A 112 8.76 -17.39 -0.25
CA SER A 112 9.04 -16.56 -1.42
C SER A 112 9.55 -17.31 -2.65
N PHE A 113 9.84 -18.61 -2.57
CA PHE A 113 10.41 -19.36 -3.69
C PHE A 113 9.60 -19.25 -5.00
N CYS A 114 8.28 -19.26 -4.90
CA CYS A 114 7.36 -19.11 -6.04
C CYS A 114 6.46 -17.87 -5.92
N ALA A 115 6.82 -16.92 -5.05
CA ALA A 115 6.05 -15.70 -4.86
C ALA A 115 6.60 -14.57 -5.73
N ASP A 116 5.69 -13.80 -6.30
CA ASP A 116 5.98 -12.56 -7.03
C ASP A 116 5.55 -11.32 -6.24
N ALA A 117 4.67 -11.49 -5.24
CA ALA A 117 4.18 -10.42 -4.40
C ALA A 117 3.96 -10.88 -2.96
N ILE A 118 4.21 -10.00 -2.01
CA ILE A 118 3.89 -10.17 -0.59
C ILE A 118 3.14 -8.93 -0.12
N GLY A 119 1.90 -9.10 0.33
CA GLY A 119 1.10 -8.06 0.96
C GLY A 119 1.08 -8.23 2.47
N ILE A 120 1.53 -7.23 3.21
CA ILE A 120 1.61 -7.29 4.68
C ILE A 120 0.67 -6.26 5.30
N ARG A 121 -0.12 -6.70 6.27
CA ARG A 121 -0.92 -5.85 7.14
C ARG A 121 -0.54 -6.07 8.61
N ASP A 122 -0.02 -5.02 9.23
CA ASP A 122 0.41 -5.01 10.63
C ASP A 122 0.26 -3.60 11.24
N ASP A 123 -0.91 -3.32 11.80
CA ASP A 123 -1.25 -2.04 12.43
C ASP A 123 -1.50 -2.15 13.95
N MET A 124 -1.24 -3.32 14.53
CA MET A 124 -1.63 -3.62 15.92
C MET A 124 -0.79 -2.88 16.95
N PHE A 125 0.49 -2.66 16.67
CA PHE A 125 1.44 -2.07 17.61
C PHE A 125 2.24 -0.94 16.96
N LEU A 126 2.25 0.22 17.63
CA LEU A 126 3.03 1.38 17.20
C LEU A 126 4.52 1.05 17.19
N GLY A 127 5.19 1.37 16.09
CA GLY A 127 6.61 1.14 15.83
C GLY A 127 6.95 -0.27 15.32
N ALA A 128 6.00 -1.20 15.26
CA ALA A 128 6.27 -2.60 14.92
C ALA A 128 6.04 -2.92 13.43
N GLY A 129 4.94 -2.46 12.86
CA GLY A 129 4.50 -2.86 11.52
C GLY A 129 5.45 -2.40 10.42
N ASN A 130 5.81 -1.12 10.40
CA ASN A 130 6.77 -0.61 9.41
C ASN A 130 8.15 -1.26 9.56
N ALA A 131 8.62 -1.48 10.80
CA ALA A 131 9.91 -2.12 11.07
C ALA A 131 9.92 -3.58 10.56
N TYR A 132 8.87 -4.34 10.84
CA TYR A 132 8.69 -5.71 10.36
C TYR A 132 8.71 -5.78 8.82
N MET A 133 7.99 -4.89 8.13
CA MET A 133 8.01 -4.84 6.66
C MET A 133 9.41 -4.55 6.11
N ARG A 134 10.20 -3.68 6.76
CA ARG A 134 11.59 -3.41 6.32
C ARG A 134 12.48 -4.63 6.53
N GLU A 135 12.34 -5.33 7.66
CA GLU A 135 13.09 -6.58 7.91
C GLU A 135 12.75 -7.66 6.87
N VAL A 136 11.47 -7.78 6.48
CA VAL A 136 11.05 -8.64 5.37
C VAL A 136 11.72 -8.19 4.07
N GLY A 137 11.67 -6.91 3.72
CA GLY A 137 12.31 -6.37 2.50
C GLY A 137 13.81 -6.69 2.43
N GLU A 138 14.54 -6.45 3.52
CA GLU A 138 15.97 -6.80 3.63
C GLU A 138 16.22 -8.31 3.45
N ALA A 139 15.35 -9.15 4.01
CA ALA A 139 15.46 -10.60 3.87
C ALA A 139 15.19 -11.09 2.43
N LEU A 140 14.27 -10.45 1.71
CA LEU A 140 13.99 -10.73 0.29
C LEU A 140 15.16 -10.31 -0.59
N ASP A 141 15.74 -9.12 -0.33
CA ASP A 141 16.89 -8.62 -1.06
C ASP A 141 18.11 -9.52 -0.86
N ASP A 142 18.39 -9.94 0.38
CA ASP A 142 19.46 -10.88 0.69
C ASP A 142 19.24 -12.24 0.02
N GLY A 143 18.02 -12.79 0.13
CA GLY A 143 17.65 -14.06 -0.48
C GLY A 143 17.81 -14.07 -2.01
N HIS A 144 17.40 -12.99 -2.68
CA HIS A 144 17.58 -12.86 -4.12
C HIS A 144 19.07 -12.67 -4.49
N LYS A 145 19.78 -11.81 -3.78
CA LYS A 145 21.21 -11.55 -4.01
C LYS A 145 22.08 -12.79 -3.85
N GLN A 146 21.75 -13.66 -2.90
CA GLN A 146 22.45 -14.92 -2.66
C GLN A 146 22.02 -16.05 -3.61
N GLY A 147 21.04 -15.82 -4.49
CA GLY A 147 20.51 -16.83 -5.40
C GLY A 147 19.64 -17.89 -4.73
N VAL A 148 19.18 -17.64 -3.50
CA VAL A 148 18.19 -18.48 -2.80
C VAL A 148 16.82 -18.30 -3.45
N LEU A 149 16.46 -17.04 -3.73
CA LEU A 149 15.20 -16.68 -4.37
C LEU A 149 15.41 -16.42 -5.88
N PRO A 150 14.69 -17.12 -6.77
CA PRO A 150 14.83 -16.93 -8.22
C PRO A 150 14.36 -15.55 -8.68
N GLN A 151 13.44 -14.93 -7.93
CA GLN A 151 12.96 -13.57 -8.12
C GLN A 151 12.86 -12.86 -6.78
N ARG A 152 12.85 -11.52 -6.80
CA ARG A 152 12.63 -10.67 -5.63
C ARG A 152 11.15 -10.26 -5.60
N PRO A 153 10.32 -10.78 -4.67
CA PRO A 153 8.91 -10.44 -4.62
C PRO A 153 8.68 -8.94 -4.39
N ALA A 154 7.62 -8.38 -4.98
CA ALA A 154 7.18 -7.04 -4.64
C ALA A 154 6.61 -7.03 -3.20
N LEU A 155 7.03 -6.07 -2.36
CA LEU A 155 6.45 -5.90 -1.03
C LEU A 155 5.44 -4.75 -1.02
N ILE A 156 4.22 -5.06 -0.60
CA ILE A 156 3.10 -4.12 -0.56
C ILE A 156 2.69 -3.91 0.90
N ASN A 157 2.81 -2.67 1.38
CA ASN A 157 2.20 -2.26 2.64
C ASN A 157 0.67 -2.18 2.48
N LEU A 158 -0.03 -3.22 2.96
CA LEU A 158 -1.49 -3.26 2.94
C LEU A 158 -2.11 -2.38 4.02
N GLN A 159 -1.44 -2.19 5.15
CA GLN A 159 -1.62 -1.15 6.17
C GLN A 159 -0.58 -1.38 7.28
N CYS A 160 0.10 -0.33 7.75
CA CYS A 160 0.96 -0.39 8.91
C CYS A 160 0.57 0.65 9.97
N ASP A 161 1.31 0.69 11.06
CA ASP A 161 1.14 1.66 12.16
C ASP A 161 1.47 3.10 11.77
N ILE A 162 2.17 3.32 10.65
CA ILE A 162 2.64 4.63 10.19
C ILE A 162 1.81 5.18 9.01
N ASP A 163 1.53 4.37 7.99
CA ASP A 163 0.81 4.78 6.78
C ASP A 163 -0.11 3.66 6.29
N HIS A 164 -1.14 4.06 5.54
CA HIS A 164 -2.01 3.17 4.78
C HIS A 164 -1.96 3.57 3.29
N PRO A 165 -0.83 3.29 2.60
CA PRO A 165 -0.57 3.82 1.26
C PRO A 165 -1.60 3.37 0.22
N THR A 166 -2.08 2.13 0.33
CA THR A 166 -3.09 1.58 -0.58
C THR A 166 -4.43 2.32 -0.48
N GLN A 167 -4.88 2.67 0.74
CA GLN A 167 -6.09 3.45 0.95
C GLN A 167 -5.91 4.90 0.51
N SER A 168 -4.80 5.52 0.93
CA SER A 168 -4.54 6.93 0.66
C SER A 168 -4.38 7.22 -0.84
N MET A 169 -3.73 6.32 -1.58
CA MET A 169 -3.62 6.41 -3.04
C MET A 169 -4.95 6.12 -3.76
N ALA A 170 -5.79 5.22 -3.22
CA ALA A 170 -7.12 4.97 -3.77
C ALA A 170 -8.04 6.20 -3.60
N ASP A 171 -7.99 6.86 -2.44
CA ASP A 171 -8.72 8.11 -2.19
C ASP A 171 -8.25 9.22 -3.12
N LEU A 172 -6.94 9.33 -3.36
CA LEU A 172 -6.38 10.29 -4.31
C LEU A 172 -6.81 9.99 -5.76
N ALA A 173 -6.85 8.71 -6.15
CA ALA A 173 -7.34 8.30 -7.47
C ALA A 173 -8.82 8.67 -7.66
N TRP A 174 -9.65 8.45 -6.63
CA TRP A 174 -11.05 8.86 -6.65
C TRP A 174 -11.19 10.38 -6.73
N LEU A 175 -10.43 11.15 -5.93
CA LEU A 175 -10.45 12.61 -5.98
C LEU A 175 -10.06 13.13 -7.37
N ARG A 176 -9.02 12.56 -7.98
CA ARG A 176 -8.61 12.88 -9.35
C ARG A 176 -9.73 12.63 -10.36
N GLU A 177 -10.46 11.52 -10.23
CA GLU A 177 -11.59 11.20 -11.09
C GLU A 177 -12.77 12.16 -10.87
N HIS A 178 -13.11 12.42 -9.61
CA HIS A 178 -14.23 13.27 -9.23
C HIS A 178 -14.03 14.75 -9.63
N PHE A 179 -12.82 15.28 -9.44
CA PHE A 179 -12.48 16.66 -9.76
C PHE A 179 -11.86 16.82 -11.16
N GLY A 180 -11.70 15.73 -11.91
CA GLY A 180 -11.19 15.68 -13.28
C GLY A 180 -9.67 15.73 -13.43
N SER A 181 -8.93 16.31 -12.48
CA SER A 181 -7.46 16.32 -12.47
C SER A 181 -6.90 16.56 -11.06
N LEU A 182 -5.62 16.22 -10.84
CA LEU A 182 -4.90 16.57 -9.61
C LEU A 182 -4.69 18.10 -9.48
N GLU A 183 -4.55 18.80 -10.60
CA GLU A 183 -4.40 20.27 -10.62
C GLU A 183 -5.66 20.97 -10.08
N ASN A 184 -6.84 20.41 -10.38
CA ASN A 184 -8.13 20.93 -9.90
C ASN A 184 -8.34 20.74 -8.39
N LEU A 185 -7.46 19.97 -7.71
CA LEU A 185 -7.46 19.82 -6.25
C LEU A 185 -6.76 21.00 -5.55
N LYS A 186 -5.91 21.76 -6.26
CA LYS A 186 -5.22 22.92 -5.68
C LYS A 186 -6.24 23.95 -5.18
N GLY A 187 -6.12 24.35 -3.91
CA GLY A 187 -6.99 25.35 -3.29
C GLY A 187 -8.37 24.83 -2.84
N LYS A 188 -8.67 23.54 -2.98
CA LYS A 188 -9.88 22.93 -2.38
C LYS A 188 -9.66 22.73 -0.88
N LYS A 189 -10.60 23.20 -0.05
CA LYS A 189 -10.63 22.91 1.39
C LYS A 189 -11.36 21.59 1.62
N ASN A 190 -10.62 20.53 1.95
CA ASN A 190 -11.22 19.27 2.38
C ASN A 190 -11.44 19.34 3.90
N ARG A 191 -12.70 19.28 4.33
CA ARG A 191 -13.08 19.14 5.75
C ARG A 191 -13.05 17.63 6.06
N HIS A 192 -12.17 17.22 6.98
CA HIS A 192 -11.90 15.86 7.48
C HIS A 192 -10.93 14.99 6.67
N ASP A 193 -9.95 14.40 7.38
CA ASP A 193 -8.92 13.36 7.11
C ASP A 193 -8.23 13.25 5.73
N LEU A 194 -8.87 13.68 4.65
CA LEU A 194 -8.32 13.87 3.31
C LEU A 194 -7.34 15.07 3.21
N GLY A 195 -7.11 15.77 4.32
CA GLY A 195 -6.19 16.91 4.40
C GLY A 195 -4.73 16.50 4.21
N LEU A 196 -4.33 15.31 4.68
CA LEU A 196 -2.94 14.85 4.62
C LEU A 196 -2.43 14.71 3.18
N LEU A 197 -3.24 14.13 2.30
CA LEU A 197 -2.88 13.87 0.90
C LEU A 197 -2.88 15.15 0.04
N ALA A 198 -3.83 16.05 0.31
CA ALA A 198 -3.84 17.35 -0.34
C ALA A 198 -2.67 18.22 0.15
N GLU A 199 -2.30 18.16 1.43
CA GLU A 199 -1.12 18.83 1.99
C GLU A 199 0.20 18.27 1.41
N LEU A 200 0.32 16.95 1.24
CA LEU A 200 1.48 16.32 0.59
C LEU A 200 1.68 16.78 -0.87
N TRP A 201 0.59 17.03 -1.62
CA TRP A 201 0.66 17.57 -2.99
C TRP A 201 0.83 19.11 -3.03
N GLN A 202 0.37 19.82 -2.00
CA GLN A 202 0.44 21.28 -1.90
C GLN A 202 1.76 21.78 -1.28
N ALA A 203 2.56 20.90 -0.69
CA ALA A 203 3.86 21.25 -0.13
C ALA A 203 4.82 21.71 -1.25
N PRO A 204 5.47 22.89 -1.12
CA PRO A 204 6.47 23.33 -2.09
C PRO A 204 7.65 22.34 -2.14
N LEU A 205 8.23 22.19 -3.33
CA LEU A 205 9.37 21.32 -3.72
C LEU A 205 10.69 21.48 -2.91
N GLY A 206 10.65 22.02 -1.70
CA GLY A 206 11.81 22.25 -0.83
C GLY A 206 11.59 21.97 0.66
N ALA A 207 10.48 21.36 1.07
CA ALA A 207 10.22 21.02 2.48
C ALA A 207 10.39 19.52 2.77
N ALA A 208 11.49 18.92 2.29
CA ALA A 208 11.98 17.67 2.85
C ALA A 208 12.56 17.98 4.25
N GLY A 209 11.77 17.83 5.31
CA GLY A 209 12.34 17.94 6.66
C GLY A 209 11.39 18.06 7.85
N HIS A 210 10.13 18.47 7.69
CA HIS A 210 9.29 18.79 8.86
C HIS A 210 7.87 18.24 8.77
N TYR A 211 7.74 16.93 8.58
CA TYR A 211 6.53 16.22 9.00
C TYR A 211 6.90 15.23 10.10
N ARG A 212 6.60 15.59 11.36
CA ARG A 212 6.59 14.68 12.50
C ARG A 212 5.13 14.46 12.91
N PRO A 213 4.63 13.21 12.95
CA PRO A 213 3.27 12.91 13.42
C PRO A 213 3.01 13.27 14.88
N ASP A 214 4.05 13.66 15.63
CA ASP A 214 4.02 13.76 17.09
C ASP A 214 3.54 15.12 17.62
N ASP A 215 2.96 16.00 16.81
CA ASP A 215 2.43 17.27 17.30
C ASP A 215 1.14 17.04 18.14
N PRO A 216 1.20 17.14 19.49
CA PRO A 216 0.10 16.72 20.36
C PRO A 216 -1.11 17.67 20.29
N LEU A 217 -0.99 18.77 19.55
CA LEU A 217 -1.97 19.86 19.50
C LEU A 217 -3.01 19.72 18.38
N ARG A 218 -2.94 18.71 17.51
CA ARG A 218 -3.96 18.48 16.46
C ARG A 218 -5.01 17.41 16.79
N TYR A 219 -4.77 16.53 17.75
CA TYR A 219 -5.80 15.59 18.23
C TYR A 219 -6.58 16.21 19.39
N GLY A 220 -7.61 17.00 19.05
CA GLY A 220 -8.64 17.38 20.00
C GLY A 220 -9.32 16.14 20.56
N ARG A 221 -8.94 15.72 21.77
CA ARG A 221 -9.72 14.79 22.58
C ARG A 221 -11.10 15.40 22.82
N HIS A 222 -12.13 14.92 22.12
CA HIS A 222 -13.48 15.12 22.60
C HIS A 222 -13.63 14.42 23.96
N PRO A 223 -14.04 15.11 25.03
CA PRO A 223 -14.34 14.45 26.29
C PRO A 223 -15.53 13.50 26.08
N ARG A 224 -15.38 12.25 26.53
CA ARG A 224 -16.46 11.24 26.49
C ARG A 224 -17.69 11.80 27.23
N PRO A 225 -18.90 11.73 26.67
CA PRO A 225 -20.10 12.05 27.44
C PRO A 225 -20.28 11.02 28.57
N PRO A 226 -20.79 11.43 29.75
CA PRO A 226 -21.00 10.51 30.87
C PRO A 226 -21.98 9.40 30.48
N GLY A 227 -21.66 8.18 30.89
CA GLY A 227 -22.34 6.95 30.47
C GLY A 227 -23.83 6.94 30.82
N ARG A 228 -24.65 6.53 29.86
CA ARG A 228 -26.03 6.12 30.12
C ARG A 228 -26.00 4.75 30.82
N VAL A 229 -26.43 4.74 32.07
CA VAL A 229 -26.78 3.52 32.81
C VAL A 229 -27.86 2.78 32.02
N ARG A 230 -27.62 1.52 31.64
CA ARG A 230 -28.67 0.63 31.15
C ARG A 230 -29.53 0.20 32.35
N PRO A 231 -30.87 0.22 32.26
CA PRO A 231 -31.69 -0.49 33.21
C PRO A 231 -31.69 -1.98 32.81
N ASP A 232 -31.23 -2.83 33.71
CA ASP A 232 -31.49 -4.27 33.68
C ASP A 232 -32.88 -4.56 34.29
N PRO A 233 -33.51 -5.70 34.00
CA PRO A 233 -34.97 -5.87 33.88
C PRO A 233 -35.78 -5.73 35.18
#